data_AF-A0A1B0D2Y0-F1
#
_entry.id   AF-A0A1B0D2Y0-F1
#
_cell.length_a   1.000
_cell.length_b   1.000
_cell.length_c   1.000
_cell.angle_alpha   90.00
_cell.angle_beta   90.00
_cell.angle_gamma   90.00
#
_symmetry.space_group_name_H-M   'P 1'
#
loop_
_entity.id
_entity.type
_entity.pdbx_description
1 polymer ?
#
loop_
_entity_poly.entity_id
_entity_poly.type
_entity_poly.pdbx_seq_one_letter_code
_entity_poly.pdbx_strand_id
1 'polypeptide(L)'
;MDNPYAPLSEACAKTLSDKTYDKRKLASQEVEKMVAEFNNAKSTKQIQKILKVLEREFVTSRDLNKKKGGLIALAGASIGLGKDTELFINELVNPILNCLSDADTKVRYAATESLYNVVKVARSSIVPLFPDIFSALSRLVTDPDQNVKNGSELLDRLLKDIVTESSQTFALDSFIPLLRERIYAKNSFARQFIISWISILNAVPEINMVVYLPEILDGLFQMLEDNMVEIHRMCGTLLAQFLRSIRNDPNSADMPAMTNILIGHAQTSNELIQFTAITWISEFVQLSGPRMMKFASGIFTAILP
;
A
#
# COMPACT_ATOMS: atom_id res chain seq x y z
N MET A 1 29.70 20.75 -28.07
CA MET A 1 28.40 20.04 -28.01
C MET A 1 27.79 20.40 -26.67
N ASP A 2 26.50 20.74 -26.64
CA ASP A 2 25.81 20.98 -25.37
C ASP A 2 25.77 19.68 -24.58
N ASN A 3 26.15 19.73 -23.29
CA ASN A 3 26.12 18.57 -22.40
C ASN A 3 24.66 18.07 -22.27
N PRO A 4 24.33 16.85 -22.74
CA PRO A 4 22.96 16.33 -22.75
C PRO A 4 22.42 16.10 -21.33
N TYR A 5 23.30 15.99 -20.34
CA TYR A 5 22.94 15.79 -18.94
C TYR A 5 22.80 17.09 -18.14
N ALA A 6 23.03 18.26 -18.77
CA ALA A 6 22.97 19.54 -18.07
C ALA A 6 21.60 19.73 -17.37
N PRO A 7 21.58 20.12 -16.08
CA PRO A 7 22.67 20.78 -15.36
C PRO A 7 23.65 19.82 -14.64
N LEU A 8 23.45 18.50 -14.72
CA LEU A 8 24.43 17.53 -14.20
C LEU A 8 25.71 17.58 -15.02
N SER A 9 26.86 17.42 -14.36
CA SER A 9 28.14 17.26 -15.05
C SER A 9 28.21 15.89 -15.75
N GLU A 10 28.96 15.80 -16.85
CA GLU A 10 29.19 14.52 -17.54
C GLU A 10 29.86 13.49 -16.62
N ALA A 11 30.72 13.94 -15.71
CA ALA A 11 31.38 13.10 -14.71
C ALA A 11 30.36 12.51 -13.71
N CYS A 12 29.42 13.33 -13.22
CA CYS A 12 28.33 12.88 -12.36
C CYS A 12 27.45 11.85 -13.10
N ALA A 13 27.05 12.17 -14.34
CA ALA A 13 26.24 11.28 -15.17
C ALA A 13 26.90 9.92 -15.44
N LYS A 14 28.22 9.92 -15.71
CA LYS A 14 29.02 8.70 -15.88
C LYS A 14 29.06 7.88 -14.60
N THR A 15 29.21 8.55 -13.45
CA THR A 15 29.33 7.89 -12.14
C THR A 15 27.99 7.32 -11.65
N LEU A 16 26.88 8.00 -11.95
CA LEU A 16 25.51 7.47 -11.77
C LEU A 16 25.27 6.20 -12.59
N SER A 17 25.95 6.06 -13.74
CA SER A 17 25.84 4.88 -14.61
C SER A 17 26.83 3.77 -14.27
N ASP A 18 27.63 3.90 -13.19
CA ASP A 18 28.64 2.90 -12.83
C ASP A 18 27.98 1.58 -12.39
N LYS A 19 28.69 0.47 -12.58
CA LYS A 19 28.26 -0.88 -12.19
C LYS A 19 28.20 -1.05 -10.66
N THR A 20 29.04 -0.35 -9.89
CA THR A 20 29.09 -0.50 -8.42
C THR A 20 28.07 0.40 -7.73
N TYR A 21 27.45 -0.11 -6.66
CA TYR A 21 26.46 0.65 -5.88
C TYR A 21 27.09 1.88 -5.22
N ASP A 22 28.27 1.73 -4.60
CA ASP A 22 28.90 2.82 -3.84
C ASP A 22 29.20 4.04 -4.70
N LYS A 23 29.63 3.84 -5.95
CA LYS A 23 29.86 4.96 -6.87
C LYS A 23 28.56 5.66 -7.26
N ARG A 24 27.50 4.90 -7.55
CA ARG A 24 26.18 5.49 -7.83
C ARG A 24 25.67 6.31 -6.63
N LYS A 25 25.89 5.80 -5.41
CA LYS A 25 25.54 6.49 -4.16
C LYS A 25 26.35 7.77 -3.94
N LEU A 26 27.64 7.77 -4.26
CA LEU A 26 28.45 8.99 -4.22
C LEU A 26 27.92 10.04 -5.21
N ALA A 27 27.62 9.63 -6.44
CA ALA A 27 27.07 10.56 -7.44
C ALA A 27 25.65 11.05 -7.07
N SER A 28 24.81 10.24 -6.42
CA SER A 28 23.51 10.72 -5.94
C SER A 28 23.65 11.76 -4.82
N GLN A 29 24.70 11.71 -4.01
CA GLN A 29 24.99 12.74 -3.01
C GLN A 29 25.44 14.07 -3.66
N GLU A 30 26.08 14.02 -4.83
CA GLU A 30 26.33 15.23 -5.62
C GLU A 30 25.03 15.83 -6.17
N VAL A 31 24.11 14.99 -6.66
CA VAL A 31 22.77 15.42 -7.09
C VAL A 31 22.00 16.04 -5.92
N GLU A 32 22.02 15.40 -4.75
CA GLU A 32 21.40 15.91 -3.51
C GLU A 32 21.91 17.33 -3.18
N LYS A 33 23.23 17.53 -3.15
CA LYS A 33 23.84 18.85 -2.88
C LYS A 33 23.44 19.89 -3.92
N MET A 34 23.48 19.53 -5.20
CA MET A 34 23.08 20.43 -6.29
C MET A 34 21.61 20.84 -6.19
N VAL A 35 20.73 19.89 -5.88
CA VAL A 35 19.29 20.16 -5.68
C VAL A 35 19.07 21.05 -4.46
N ALA A 36 19.79 20.81 -3.36
CA ALA A 36 19.72 21.65 -2.16
C ALA A 36 20.19 23.09 -2.43
N GLU A 37 21.28 23.27 -3.18
CA GLU A 37 21.78 24.60 -3.59
C GLU A 37 20.75 25.33 -4.46
N PHE A 38 20.16 24.65 -5.46
CA PHE A 38 19.11 25.25 -6.28
C PHE A 38 17.84 25.54 -5.49
N ASN A 39 17.49 24.71 -4.51
CA ASN A 39 16.33 24.94 -3.66
C ASN A 39 16.53 26.18 -2.78
N ASN A 40 17.71 26.31 -2.15
CA ASN A 40 18.09 27.50 -1.38
C ASN A 40 18.11 28.77 -2.24
N ALA A 41 18.53 28.64 -3.50
CA ALA A 41 18.52 29.73 -4.48
C ALA A 41 17.14 29.96 -5.14
N LYS A 42 16.08 29.25 -4.71
CA LYS A 42 14.71 29.29 -5.29
C LYS A 42 14.70 29.08 -6.81
N SER A 43 15.63 28.30 -7.31
CA SER A 43 15.84 28.00 -8.73
C SER A 43 15.01 26.79 -9.17
N THR A 44 13.69 26.86 -9.00
CA THR A 44 12.73 25.78 -9.31
C THR A 44 12.90 25.21 -10.71
N LYS A 45 13.17 26.06 -11.71
CA LYS A 45 13.40 25.62 -13.10
C LYS A 45 14.61 24.71 -13.26
N GLN A 46 15.67 24.93 -12.48
CA GLN A 46 16.87 24.08 -12.52
C GLN A 46 16.60 22.72 -11.88
N ILE A 47 15.85 22.69 -10.77
CA ILE A 47 15.40 21.44 -10.13
C ILE A 47 14.56 20.63 -11.12
N GLN A 48 13.55 21.25 -11.75
CA GLN A 48 12.73 20.58 -12.77
C GLN A 48 13.58 20.01 -13.91
N LYS A 49 14.63 20.75 -14.33
CA LYS A 49 15.55 20.28 -15.36
C LYS A 49 16.35 19.07 -14.90
N ILE A 50 16.85 19.05 -13.65
CA ILE A 50 17.52 17.88 -13.06
C ILE A 50 16.57 16.67 -13.06
N LEU A 51 15.38 16.80 -12.48
CA LEU A 51 14.43 15.68 -12.36
C LEU A 51 14.07 15.10 -13.73
N LYS A 52 13.86 15.98 -14.72
CA LYS A 52 13.58 15.59 -16.11
C LYS A 52 14.75 14.86 -16.77
N VAL A 53 15.99 15.27 -16.52
CA VAL A 53 17.19 14.56 -17.00
C VAL A 53 17.30 13.19 -16.34
N LEU A 54 17.11 13.10 -15.02
CA LEU A 54 17.13 11.83 -14.30
C LEU A 54 16.04 10.87 -14.82
N GLU A 55 14.84 11.36 -15.08
CA GLU A 55 13.78 10.55 -15.67
C GLU A 55 14.13 10.06 -17.08
N ARG A 56 14.46 10.99 -17.99
CA ARG A 56 14.60 10.70 -19.43
C ARG A 56 15.88 9.97 -19.79
N GLU A 57 17.00 10.37 -19.18
CA GLU A 57 18.31 9.82 -19.54
C GLU A 57 18.71 8.61 -18.70
N PHE A 58 18.08 8.43 -17.53
CA PHE A 58 18.43 7.36 -16.59
C PHE A 58 17.28 6.38 -16.33
N VAL A 59 16.19 6.82 -15.69
CA VAL A 59 15.13 5.91 -15.20
C VAL A 59 14.41 5.19 -16.35
N THR A 60 14.20 5.87 -17.48
CA THR A 60 13.56 5.31 -18.67
C THR A 60 14.54 4.63 -19.64
N SER A 61 15.85 4.66 -19.35
CA SER A 61 16.89 4.03 -20.18
C SER A 61 16.74 2.52 -20.23
N ARG A 62 17.23 1.87 -21.30
CA ARG A 62 17.34 0.41 -21.36
C ARG A 62 18.52 -0.14 -20.56
N ASP A 63 19.47 0.71 -20.19
CA ASP A 63 20.65 0.32 -19.39
C ASP A 63 20.27 0.18 -17.91
N LEU A 64 20.48 -1.01 -17.35
CA LEU A 64 20.12 -1.33 -15.97
C LEU A 64 20.88 -0.48 -14.94
N ASN A 65 22.16 -0.15 -15.19
CA ASN A 65 22.95 0.67 -14.29
C ASN A 65 22.50 2.12 -14.34
N LYS A 66 22.15 2.63 -15.53
CA LYS A 66 21.49 3.94 -15.66
C LYS A 66 20.18 3.97 -14.87
N LYS A 67 19.29 2.97 -15.02
CA LYS A 67 18.05 2.91 -14.22
C LYS A 67 18.31 3.00 -12.73
N LYS A 68 19.16 2.11 -12.20
CA LYS A 68 19.53 2.09 -10.77
C LYS A 68 20.15 3.41 -10.30
N GLY A 69 20.96 4.05 -11.14
CA GLY A 69 21.54 5.37 -10.91
C GLY A 69 20.51 6.49 -10.84
N GLY A 70 19.58 6.51 -11.80
CA GLY A 70 18.48 7.47 -11.82
C GLY A 70 17.58 7.34 -10.59
N LEU A 71 17.24 6.12 -10.19
CA LEU A 71 16.41 5.84 -9.02
C LEU A 71 17.04 6.38 -7.72
N ILE A 72 18.31 6.05 -7.46
CA ILE A 72 19.01 6.55 -6.26
C ILE A 72 19.23 8.06 -6.32
N ALA A 73 19.41 8.64 -7.51
CA ALA A 73 19.52 10.09 -7.69
C ALA A 73 18.19 10.83 -7.45
N LEU A 74 17.04 10.26 -7.84
CA LEU A 74 15.72 10.83 -7.49
C LEU A 74 15.50 10.81 -5.98
N ALA A 75 15.88 9.72 -5.29
CA ALA A 75 15.87 9.69 -3.83
C ALA A 75 16.79 10.76 -3.23
N GLY A 76 18.02 10.91 -3.74
CA GLY A 76 18.93 12.00 -3.34
C GLY A 76 18.36 13.39 -3.58
N ALA A 77 17.68 13.60 -4.71
CA ALA A 77 17.01 14.87 -5.01
C ALA A 77 15.92 15.19 -3.98
N SER A 78 15.11 14.20 -3.56
CA SER A 78 14.11 14.41 -2.50
C SER A 78 14.75 14.84 -1.17
N ILE A 79 15.90 14.26 -0.80
CA ILE A 79 16.64 14.67 0.40
C ILE A 79 17.11 16.13 0.28
N GLY A 80 17.65 16.52 -0.88
CA GLY A 80 18.08 17.89 -1.14
C GLY A 80 16.93 18.91 -1.12
N LEU A 81 15.72 18.50 -1.50
CA LEU A 81 14.51 19.32 -1.41
C LEU A 81 14.00 19.47 0.03
N GLY A 82 14.15 18.43 0.86
CA GLY A 82 13.63 18.42 2.21
C GLY A 82 12.12 18.65 2.24
N LYS A 83 11.67 19.73 2.89
CA LYS A 83 10.24 20.06 3.01
C LYS A 83 9.60 20.44 1.66
N ASP A 84 10.38 20.98 0.73
CA ASP A 84 9.88 21.40 -0.60
C ASP A 84 9.67 20.21 -1.55
N THR A 85 9.87 18.98 -1.08
CA THR A 85 9.60 17.74 -1.84
C THR A 85 8.15 17.71 -2.35
N GLU A 86 7.20 18.29 -1.61
CA GLU A 86 5.80 18.35 -2.00
C GLU A 86 5.57 19.02 -3.37
N LEU A 87 6.41 19.99 -3.74
CA LEU A 87 6.31 20.74 -4.99
C LEU A 87 6.68 19.91 -6.23
N PHE A 88 7.36 18.77 -6.02
CA PHE A 88 7.91 17.93 -7.09
C PHE A 88 7.51 16.47 -6.92
N ILE A 89 6.50 16.18 -6.10
CA ILE A 89 6.20 14.82 -5.67
C ILE A 89 5.85 13.89 -6.84
N ASN A 90 5.13 14.40 -7.84
CA ASN A 90 4.77 13.64 -9.03
C ASN A 90 6.00 13.32 -9.90
N GLU A 91 6.87 14.30 -10.11
CA GLU A 91 8.10 14.18 -10.88
C GLU A 91 9.11 13.23 -10.21
N LEU A 92 9.07 13.11 -8.88
CA LEU A 92 9.89 12.18 -8.13
C LEU A 92 9.30 10.76 -8.11
N VAL A 93 8.01 10.63 -7.80
CA VAL A 93 7.38 9.33 -7.51
C VAL A 93 7.02 8.56 -8.77
N ASN A 94 6.45 9.21 -9.79
CA ASN A 94 5.95 8.52 -10.99
C ASN A 94 7.03 7.73 -11.74
N PRO A 95 8.25 8.27 -11.96
CA PRO A 95 9.32 7.50 -12.60
C PRO A 95 9.72 6.27 -11.76
N ILE A 96 9.74 6.40 -10.43
CA ILE A 96 10.08 5.30 -9.53
C ILE A 96 9.01 4.21 -9.58
N LEU A 97 7.72 4.58 -9.55
CA LEU A 97 6.60 3.64 -9.63
C LEU A 97 6.66 2.77 -10.88
N ASN A 98 7.02 3.36 -12.02
CA ASN A 98 7.18 2.62 -13.28
C ASN A 98 8.26 1.52 -13.19
N CYS A 99 9.34 1.77 -12.44
CA CYS A 99 10.42 0.79 -12.24
C CYS A 99 10.09 -0.29 -11.20
N LEU A 100 9.02 -0.17 -10.42
CA LEU A 100 8.60 -1.23 -9.48
C LEU A 100 8.09 -2.49 -10.20
N SER A 101 7.75 -2.38 -11.48
CA SER A 101 7.31 -3.52 -12.31
C SER A 101 8.37 -3.90 -13.37
N ASP A 102 9.63 -3.49 -13.17
CA ASP A 102 10.71 -3.79 -14.10
C ASP A 102 10.98 -5.30 -14.21
N ALA A 103 11.40 -5.76 -15.39
CA ALA A 103 11.76 -7.16 -15.60
C ALA A 103 12.98 -7.56 -14.75
N ASP A 104 13.93 -6.64 -14.54
CA ASP A 104 15.12 -6.89 -13.74
C ASP A 104 14.84 -6.70 -12.24
N THR A 105 15.06 -7.76 -11.47
CA THR A 105 14.85 -7.77 -10.02
C THR A 105 15.68 -6.73 -9.28
N LYS A 106 16.92 -6.45 -9.73
CA LYS A 106 17.78 -5.45 -9.06
C LYS A 106 17.26 -4.03 -9.31
N VAL A 107 16.61 -3.78 -10.45
CA VAL A 107 15.91 -2.53 -10.71
C VAL A 107 14.66 -2.41 -9.84
N ARG A 108 13.84 -3.46 -9.72
CA ARG A 108 12.66 -3.44 -8.81
C ARG A 108 13.06 -3.18 -7.36
N TYR A 109 14.13 -3.84 -6.90
CA TYR A 109 14.68 -3.60 -5.55
C TYR A 109 15.15 -2.15 -5.38
N ALA A 110 15.95 -1.63 -6.32
CA ALA A 110 16.41 -0.24 -6.26
C ALA A 110 15.26 0.78 -6.31
N ALA A 111 14.21 0.49 -7.08
CA ALA A 111 13.01 1.33 -7.14
C ALA A 111 12.23 1.29 -5.81
N THR A 112 12.12 0.12 -5.19
CA THR A 112 11.48 -0.03 -3.87
C THR A 112 12.24 0.74 -2.79
N GLU A 113 13.57 0.63 -2.76
CA GLU A 113 14.44 1.38 -1.84
C GLU A 113 14.35 2.90 -2.09
N SER A 114 14.32 3.32 -3.36
CA SER A 114 14.23 4.74 -3.72
C SER A 114 12.87 5.32 -3.34
N LEU A 115 11.78 4.58 -3.57
CA LEU A 115 10.44 5.01 -3.17
C LEU A 115 10.34 5.14 -1.65
N TYR A 116 10.85 4.18 -0.89
CA TYR A 116 10.92 4.27 0.57
C TYR A 116 11.61 5.57 1.02
N ASN A 117 12.75 5.91 0.42
CA ASN A 117 13.47 7.13 0.79
C ASN A 117 12.71 8.41 0.42
N VAL A 118 12.06 8.47 -0.75
CA VAL A 118 11.22 9.61 -1.14
C VAL A 118 10.02 9.75 -0.20
N VAL A 119 9.31 8.65 0.08
CA VAL A 119 8.15 8.64 1.00
C VAL A 119 8.55 9.07 2.41
N LYS A 120 9.74 8.64 2.88
CA LYS A 120 10.28 9.03 4.19
C LYS A 120 10.49 10.54 4.31
N VAL A 121 10.91 11.20 3.22
CA VAL A 121 11.09 12.66 3.19
C VAL A 121 9.76 13.38 3.01
N ALA A 122 8.92 12.90 2.07
CA ALA A 122 7.65 13.54 1.69
C ALA A 122 6.56 13.46 2.78
N ARG A 123 6.58 12.42 3.63
CA ARG A 123 5.58 12.22 4.70
C ARG A 123 4.14 12.36 4.18
N SER A 124 3.32 13.21 4.79
CA SER A 124 1.90 13.40 4.45
C SER A 124 1.68 13.86 3.01
N SER A 125 2.65 14.48 2.35
CA SER A 125 2.57 14.87 0.95
C SER A 125 2.43 13.68 -0.01
N ILE A 126 2.65 12.44 0.48
CA ILE A 126 2.43 11.22 -0.30
C ILE A 126 0.95 10.77 -0.32
N VAL A 127 0.13 11.25 0.60
CA VAL A 127 -1.27 10.78 0.76
C VAL A 127 -2.08 10.88 -0.54
N PRO A 128 -1.96 11.94 -1.36
CA PRO A 128 -2.66 12.01 -2.66
C PRO A 128 -2.24 10.92 -3.67
N LEU A 129 -1.02 10.40 -3.56
CA LEU A 129 -0.47 9.33 -4.42
C LEU A 129 -0.65 7.93 -3.81
N PHE A 130 -1.32 7.84 -2.66
CA PHE A 130 -1.54 6.58 -1.96
C PHE A 130 -2.17 5.49 -2.84
N PRO A 131 -3.20 5.75 -3.68
CA PRO A 131 -3.78 4.73 -4.55
C PRO A 131 -2.76 3.98 -5.42
N ASP A 132 -1.87 4.73 -6.07
CA ASP A 132 -0.87 4.18 -6.99
C ASP A 132 0.22 3.42 -6.22
N ILE A 133 0.66 3.97 -5.09
CA ILE A 133 1.67 3.34 -4.23
C ILE A 133 1.12 2.06 -3.61
N PHE A 134 -0.10 2.08 -3.10
CA PHE A 134 -0.78 0.90 -2.57
C PHE A 134 -0.92 -0.18 -3.64
N SER A 135 -1.34 0.19 -4.86
CA SER A 135 -1.42 -0.76 -5.95
C SER A 135 -0.04 -1.35 -6.29
N ALA A 136 1.02 -0.55 -6.26
CA ALA A 136 2.37 -1.06 -6.50
C ALA A 136 2.83 -1.99 -5.38
N LEU A 137 2.66 -1.61 -4.11
CA LEU A 137 2.95 -2.44 -2.94
C LEU A 137 2.23 -3.78 -2.99
N SER A 138 0.95 -3.81 -3.37
CA SER A 138 0.17 -5.05 -3.48
C SER A 138 0.79 -6.07 -4.45
N ARG A 139 1.57 -5.62 -5.44
CA ARG A 139 2.35 -6.50 -6.32
C ARG A 139 3.67 -6.90 -5.68
N LEU A 140 4.39 -5.94 -5.08
CA LEU A 140 5.71 -6.17 -4.49
C LEU A 140 5.71 -7.16 -3.32
N VAL A 141 4.65 -7.18 -2.50
CA VAL A 141 4.53 -8.17 -1.40
C VAL A 141 4.42 -9.60 -1.90
N THR A 142 4.08 -9.78 -3.18
CA THR A 142 4.04 -11.08 -3.87
C THR A 142 5.20 -11.30 -4.83
N ASP A 143 6.23 -10.44 -4.79
CA ASP A 143 7.39 -10.55 -5.69
C ASP A 143 8.11 -11.90 -5.47
N PRO A 144 8.56 -12.57 -6.54
CA PRO A 144 9.32 -13.80 -6.42
C PRO A 144 10.66 -13.61 -5.69
N ASP A 145 11.25 -12.41 -5.72
CA ASP A 145 12.51 -12.13 -5.06
C ASP A 145 12.32 -11.70 -3.59
N GLN A 146 13.06 -12.36 -2.69
CA GLN A 146 12.94 -12.10 -1.26
C GLN A 146 13.45 -10.71 -0.86
N ASN A 147 14.45 -10.14 -1.54
CA ASN A 147 14.96 -8.82 -1.20
C ASN A 147 13.95 -7.74 -1.59
N VAL A 148 13.26 -7.90 -2.73
CA VAL A 148 12.17 -7.01 -3.13
C VAL A 148 11.04 -7.05 -2.10
N LYS A 149 10.62 -8.26 -1.67
CA LYS A 149 9.62 -8.41 -0.60
C LYS A 149 10.05 -7.72 0.70
N ASN A 150 11.27 -7.97 1.17
CA ASN A 150 11.80 -7.32 2.38
C ASN A 150 11.81 -5.78 2.26
N GLY A 151 12.18 -5.25 1.09
CA GLY A 151 12.10 -3.81 0.82
C GLY A 151 10.67 -3.28 0.86
N SER A 152 9.72 -4.04 0.31
CA SER A 152 8.30 -3.68 0.29
C SER A 152 7.68 -3.63 1.68
N GLU A 153 8.11 -4.49 2.61
CA GLU A 153 7.65 -4.49 4.00
C GLU A 153 8.04 -3.21 4.75
N LEU A 154 9.24 -2.68 4.49
CA LEU A 154 9.68 -1.40 5.08
C LEU A 154 8.86 -0.23 4.56
N LEU A 155 8.59 -0.21 3.25
CA LEU A 155 7.75 0.80 2.61
C LEU A 155 6.29 0.70 3.08
N ASP A 156 5.75 -0.51 3.17
CA ASP A 156 4.41 -0.79 3.67
C ASP A 156 4.21 -0.27 5.09
N ARG A 157 5.14 -0.58 6.01
CA ARG A 157 5.11 -0.08 7.39
C ARG A 157 5.12 1.45 7.45
N LEU A 158 6.06 2.07 6.73
CA LEU A 158 6.17 3.52 6.68
C LEU A 158 4.89 4.17 6.12
N LEU A 159 4.30 3.58 5.09
CA LEU A 159 3.07 4.10 4.49
C LEU A 159 1.89 3.98 5.46
N LYS A 160 1.79 2.89 6.21
CA LYS A 160 0.78 2.72 7.27
C LYS A 160 0.93 3.81 8.32
N ASP A 161 2.14 4.07 8.81
CA ASP A 161 2.42 5.13 9.79
C ASP A 161 1.98 6.50 9.26
N ILE A 162 2.29 6.82 8.01
CA ILE A 162 1.90 8.10 7.40
C ILE A 162 0.37 8.21 7.26
N VAL A 163 -0.30 7.14 6.81
CA VAL A 163 -1.76 7.13 6.63
C VAL A 163 -2.49 7.25 7.95
N THR A 164 -2.03 6.58 9.01
CA THR A 164 -2.63 6.70 10.35
C THR A 164 -2.38 8.08 10.96
N GLU A 165 -1.19 8.66 10.80
CA GLU A 165 -0.89 10.03 11.22
C GLU A 165 -1.70 11.08 10.44
N SER A 166 -2.10 10.77 9.20
CA SER A 166 -2.85 11.66 8.30
C SER A 166 -4.34 11.30 8.21
N SER A 167 -4.88 10.54 9.18
CA SER A 167 -6.21 9.94 9.12
C SER A 167 -7.34 10.92 8.80
N GLN A 168 -7.25 12.15 9.32
CA GLN A 168 -8.24 13.22 9.10
C GLN A 168 -8.36 13.67 7.64
N THR A 169 -7.31 13.47 6.85
CA THR A 169 -7.24 13.87 5.43
C THR A 169 -7.22 12.68 4.49
N PHE A 170 -7.16 11.46 5.03
CA PHE A 170 -7.11 10.24 4.24
C PHE A 170 -8.47 9.96 3.61
N ALA A 171 -8.53 9.97 2.29
CA ALA A 171 -9.74 9.71 1.52
C ALA A 171 -10.06 8.21 1.51
N LEU A 172 -10.70 7.72 2.58
CA LEU A 172 -11.07 6.31 2.73
C LEU A 172 -11.93 5.81 1.57
N ASP A 173 -12.89 6.61 1.09
CA ASP A 173 -13.73 6.27 -0.06
C ASP A 173 -12.93 5.95 -1.34
N SER A 174 -11.78 6.60 -1.54
CA SER A 174 -10.89 6.32 -2.67
C SER A 174 -10.10 5.02 -2.49
N PHE A 175 -9.96 4.55 -1.24
CA PHE A 175 -9.25 3.31 -0.92
C PHE A 175 -10.12 2.06 -1.06
N ILE A 176 -11.39 2.13 -0.68
CA ILE A 176 -12.30 0.97 -0.69
C ILE A 176 -12.37 0.25 -2.05
N PRO A 177 -12.42 0.92 -3.22
CA PRO A 177 -12.31 0.25 -4.52
C PRO A 177 -11.07 -0.64 -4.64
N LEU A 178 -9.90 -0.17 -4.19
CA LEU A 178 -8.63 -0.92 -4.28
C LEU A 178 -8.63 -2.14 -3.36
N LEU A 179 -9.26 -2.04 -2.19
CA LEU A 179 -9.49 -3.18 -1.30
C LEU A 179 -10.41 -4.21 -1.94
N ARG A 180 -11.56 -3.79 -2.48
CA ARG A 180 -12.54 -4.69 -3.12
C ARG A 180 -11.93 -5.48 -4.27
N GLU A 181 -11.10 -4.85 -5.09
CA GLU A 181 -10.38 -5.53 -6.18
C GLU A 181 -9.44 -6.65 -5.68
N ARG A 182 -8.97 -6.57 -4.43
CA ARG A 182 -7.91 -7.44 -3.88
C ARG A 182 -8.38 -8.34 -2.74
N ILE A 183 -9.62 -8.16 -2.25
CA ILE A 183 -10.16 -8.94 -1.12
C ILE A 183 -10.27 -10.44 -1.43
N TYR A 184 -10.32 -10.80 -2.72
CA TYR A 184 -10.36 -12.19 -3.20
C TYR A 184 -9.00 -12.75 -3.64
N ALA A 185 -7.90 -12.12 -3.23
CA ALA A 185 -6.56 -12.61 -3.55
C ALA A 185 -6.37 -14.05 -3.06
N LYS A 186 -5.71 -14.89 -3.87
CA LYS A 186 -5.41 -16.29 -3.53
C LYS A 186 -4.03 -16.48 -2.88
N ASN A 187 -3.11 -15.54 -3.12
CA ASN A 187 -1.76 -15.60 -2.58
C ASN A 187 -1.78 -15.22 -1.09
N SER A 188 -1.18 -16.05 -0.23
CA SER A 188 -1.15 -15.83 1.22
C SER A 188 -0.50 -14.50 1.61
N PHE A 189 0.59 -14.07 0.96
CA PHE A 189 1.21 -12.77 1.24
C PHE A 189 0.29 -11.60 0.87
N ALA A 190 -0.43 -11.71 -0.24
CA ALA A 190 -1.44 -10.70 -0.62
C ALA A 190 -2.58 -10.64 0.40
N ARG A 191 -3.09 -11.79 0.85
CA ARG A 191 -4.12 -11.86 1.90
C ARG A 191 -3.65 -11.22 3.20
N GLN A 192 -2.44 -11.58 3.65
CA GLN A 192 -1.81 -10.99 4.84
C GLN A 192 -1.68 -9.46 4.72
N PHE A 193 -1.25 -8.98 3.55
CA PHE A 193 -1.13 -7.55 3.26
C PHE A 193 -2.50 -6.84 3.36
N ILE A 194 -3.54 -7.38 2.73
CA ILE A 194 -4.89 -6.79 2.77
C ILE A 194 -5.47 -6.81 4.18
N ILE A 195 -5.39 -7.93 4.90
CA ILE A 195 -5.82 -8.02 6.30
C ILE A 195 -5.10 -6.98 7.15
N SER A 196 -3.78 -6.84 6.98
CA SER A 196 -2.99 -5.86 7.74
C SER A 196 -3.42 -4.42 7.50
N TRP A 197 -3.76 -4.05 6.26
CA TRP A 197 -4.28 -2.72 5.94
C TRP A 197 -5.68 -2.48 6.50
N ILE A 198 -6.57 -3.47 6.44
CA ILE A 198 -7.91 -3.33 7.03
C ILE A 198 -7.80 -3.21 8.56
N SER A 199 -6.94 -4.03 9.19
CA SER A 199 -6.72 -3.99 10.64
C SER A 199 -6.17 -2.65 11.13
N ILE A 200 -5.18 -2.06 10.43
CA ILE A 200 -4.60 -0.79 10.87
C ILE A 200 -5.62 0.35 10.74
N LEU A 201 -6.40 0.39 9.66
CA LEU A 201 -7.43 1.42 9.47
C LEU A 201 -8.59 1.26 10.45
N ASN A 202 -9.02 0.02 10.71
CA ASN A 202 -10.05 -0.26 11.72
C ASN A 202 -9.63 0.14 13.15
N ALA A 203 -8.33 0.22 13.43
CA ALA A 203 -7.81 0.65 14.72
C ALA A 203 -7.74 2.19 14.88
N VAL A 204 -7.94 2.96 13.80
CA VAL A 204 -7.91 4.43 13.82
C VAL A 204 -9.29 4.98 14.20
N PRO A 205 -9.45 5.72 15.32
CA PRO A 205 -10.75 6.20 15.79
C PRO A 205 -11.51 7.09 14.79
N GLU A 206 -10.79 7.87 13.99
CA GLU A 206 -11.37 8.76 12.97
C GLU A 206 -11.87 7.99 11.73
N ILE A 207 -11.49 6.72 11.58
CA ILE A 207 -11.81 5.90 10.41
C ILE A 207 -12.87 4.87 10.78
N ASN A 208 -14.01 4.96 10.10
CA ASN A 208 -15.08 3.98 10.25
C ASN A 208 -15.01 2.91 9.15
N MET A 209 -14.33 1.80 9.41
CA MET A 209 -14.30 0.65 8.48
C MET A 209 -15.59 -0.18 8.49
N VAL A 210 -16.42 -0.06 9.53
CA VAL A 210 -17.63 -0.90 9.71
C VAL A 210 -18.66 -0.64 8.60
N VAL A 211 -18.74 0.60 8.09
CA VAL A 211 -19.72 0.95 7.03
C VAL A 211 -19.43 0.26 5.70
N TYR A 212 -18.18 -0.13 5.44
CA TYR A 212 -17.78 -0.84 4.22
C TYR A 212 -17.72 -2.35 4.40
N LEU A 213 -17.98 -2.84 5.61
CA LEU A 213 -17.95 -4.27 5.92
C LEU A 213 -18.86 -5.11 5.00
N PRO A 214 -20.08 -4.67 4.60
CA PRO A 214 -20.89 -5.41 3.62
C PRO A 214 -20.17 -5.69 2.29
N GLU A 215 -19.20 -4.86 1.89
CA GLU A 215 -18.48 -5.00 0.63
C GLU A 215 -17.23 -5.89 0.74
N ILE A 216 -16.71 -6.12 1.95
CA ILE A 216 -15.44 -6.84 2.17
C ILE A 216 -15.58 -8.10 3.02
N LEU A 217 -16.72 -8.29 3.71
CA LEU A 217 -16.92 -9.38 4.68
C LEU A 217 -16.74 -10.76 4.05
N ASP A 218 -17.35 -11.01 2.89
CA ASP A 218 -17.27 -12.28 2.17
C ASP A 218 -15.80 -12.65 1.87
N GLY A 219 -15.03 -11.70 1.34
CA GLY A 219 -13.61 -11.92 1.07
C GLY A 219 -12.78 -12.15 2.34
N LEU A 220 -13.07 -11.45 3.45
CA LEU A 220 -12.42 -11.72 4.73
C LEU A 220 -12.69 -13.15 5.23
N PHE A 221 -13.93 -13.62 5.14
CA PHE A 221 -14.26 -15.00 5.49
C PHE A 221 -13.54 -16.02 4.58
N GLN A 222 -13.43 -15.75 3.27
CA GLN A 222 -12.64 -16.59 2.36
C GLN A 222 -11.14 -16.62 2.72
N MET A 223 -10.60 -15.58 3.35
CA MET A 223 -9.20 -15.59 3.83
C MET A 223 -8.99 -16.51 5.05
N LEU A 224 -10.04 -16.88 5.79
CA LEU A 224 -9.96 -17.91 6.82
C LEU A 224 -9.70 -19.31 6.25
N GLU A 225 -9.85 -19.51 4.94
CA GLU A 225 -9.50 -20.77 4.25
C GLU A 225 -8.00 -20.87 3.91
N ASP A 226 -7.18 -19.88 4.27
CA ASP A 226 -5.75 -19.94 3.95
C ASP A 226 -5.05 -21.15 4.57
N ASN A 227 -3.88 -21.54 4.06
CA ASN A 227 -3.10 -22.61 4.67
C ASN A 227 -2.14 -22.09 5.75
N MET A 228 -1.88 -20.78 5.79
CA MET A 228 -1.00 -20.17 6.78
C MET A 228 -1.76 -19.85 8.08
N VAL A 229 -1.35 -20.50 9.17
CA VAL A 229 -1.92 -20.29 10.53
C VAL A 229 -1.93 -18.82 10.94
N GLU A 230 -0.90 -18.07 10.56
CA GLU A 230 -0.82 -16.64 10.88
C GLU A 230 -1.95 -15.82 10.23
N ILE A 231 -2.38 -16.20 9.02
CA ILE A 231 -3.49 -15.53 8.32
C ILE A 231 -4.82 -15.82 9.02
N HIS A 232 -5.04 -17.05 9.49
CA HIS A 232 -6.20 -17.38 10.32
C HIS A 232 -6.25 -16.54 11.59
N ARG A 233 -5.11 -16.41 12.27
CA ARG A 233 -4.99 -15.63 13.50
C ARG A 233 -5.28 -14.15 13.25
N MET A 234 -4.65 -13.57 12.23
CA MET A 234 -4.83 -12.16 11.88
C MET A 234 -6.28 -11.86 11.44
N CYS A 235 -6.83 -12.67 10.54
CA CYS A 235 -8.18 -12.50 10.02
C CYS A 235 -9.24 -12.73 11.11
N GLY A 236 -9.10 -13.81 11.91
CA GLY A 236 -10.00 -14.08 13.02
C GLY A 236 -9.99 -12.98 14.08
N THR A 237 -8.82 -12.42 14.40
CA THR A 237 -8.70 -11.26 15.29
C THR A 237 -9.44 -10.04 14.73
N LEU A 238 -9.26 -9.75 13.44
CA LEU A 238 -9.92 -8.64 12.76
C LEU A 238 -11.45 -8.81 12.76
N LEU A 239 -11.96 -10.00 12.42
CA LEU A 239 -13.39 -10.29 12.46
C LEU A 239 -13.96 -10.16 13.88
N ALA A 240 -13.26 -10.65 14.90
CA ALA A 240 -13.67 -10.49 16.29
C ALA A 240 -13.73 -9.01 16.71
N GLN A 241 -12.79 -8.18 16.24
CA GLN A 241 -12.80 -6.74 16.47
C GLN A 241 -14.00 -6.06 15.81
N PHE A 242 -14.29 -6.37 14.54
CA PHE A 242 -15.47 -5.83 13.86
C PHE A 242 -16.76 -6.19 14.58
N LEU A 243 -16.95 -7.47 14.94
CA LEU A 243 -18.13 -7.91 15.68
C LEU A 243 -18.27 -7.18 17.02
N ARG A 244 -17.16 -6.97 17.74
CA ARG A 244 -17.15 -6.19 18.98
C ARG A 244 -17.55 -4.73 18.76
N SER A 245 -17.05 -4.09 17.70
CA SER A 245 -17.44 -2.72 17.34
C SER A 245 -18.94 -2.62 17.04
N ILE A 246 -19.48 -3.59 16.28
CA ILE A 246 -20.91 -3.67 15.97
C ILE A 246 -21.77 -3.89 17.23
N ARG A 247 -21.31 -4.69 18.19
CA ARG A 247 -22.01 -4.88 19.47
C ARG A 247 -22.05 -3.59 20.29
N ASN A 248 -21.00 -2.79 20.23
CA ASN A 248 -20.91 -1.52 20.96
C ASN A 248 -21.76 -0.41 20.31
N ASP A 249 -21.85 -0.39 18.97
CA ASP A 249 -22.72 0.51 18.23
C ASP A 249 -23.47 -0.24 17.11
N PRO A 250 -24.62 -0.86 17.42
CA PRO A 250 -25.41 -1.63 16.45
C PRO A 250 -25.90 -0.83 15.23
N ASN A 251 -25.98 0.50 15.34
CA ASN A 251 -26.47 1.35 14.25
C ASN A 251 -25.35 1.70 13.25
N SER A 252 -24.08 1.43 13.58
CA SER A 252 -22.94 1.68 12.69
C SER A 252 -22.84 0.71 11.51
N ALA A 253 -23.60 -0.38 11.52
CA ALA A 253 -23.47 -1.48 10.55
C ALA A 253 -24.79 -1.87 9.88
N ASP A 254 -24.73 -2.15 8.58
CA ASP A 254 -25.84 -2.78 7.85
C ASP A 254 -25.81 -4.30 8.05
N MET A 255 -26.29 -4.75 9.21
CA MET A 255 -26.42 -6.19 9.52
C MET A 255 -27.26 -6.96 8.48
N PRO A 256 -28.41 -6.43 8.01
CA PRO A 256 -29.16 -7.07 6.92
C PRO A 256 -28.35 -7.32 5.65
N ALA A 257 -27.54 -6.36 5.19
CA ALA A 257 -26.71 -6.54 3.99
C ALA A 257 -25.69 -7.67 4.14
N MET A 258 -25.17 -7.87 5.35
CA MET A 258 -24.18 -8.91 5.66
C MET A 258 -24.80 -10.28 5.95
N THR A 259 -26.11 -10.36 6.25
CA THR A 259 -26.73 -11.60 6.74
C THR A 259 -26.68 -12.75 5.73
N ASN A 260 -26.93 -12.46 4.45
CA ASN A 260 -26.88 -13.49 3.40
C ASN A 260 -25.45 -14.03 3.18
N ILE A 261 -24.43 -13.18 3.32
CA ILE A 261 -23.02 -13.58 3.25
C ILE A 261 -22.72 -14.59 4.36
N LEU A 262 -23.12 -14.25 5.59
CA LEU A 262 -22.91 -15.12 6.76
C LEU A 262 -23.66 -16.45 6.64
N ILE A 263 -24.89 -16.46 6.13
CA ILE A 263 -25.65 -17.70 5.89
C ILE A 263 -24.89 -18.63 4.93
N GLY A 264 -24.30 -18.08 3.86
CA GLY A 264 -23.47 -18.84 2.93
C GLY A 264 -22.25 -19.47 3.64
N HIS A 265 -21.51 -18.69 4.42
CA HIS A 265 -20.35 -19.18 5.16
C HIS A 265 -20.68 -20.18 6.26
N ALA A 266 -21.84 -20.06 6.92
CA ALA A 266 -22.32 -21.00 7.91
C ALA A 266 -22.60 -22.41 7.35
N GLN A 267 -22.79 -22.53 6.04
CA GLN A 267 -23.02 -23.82 5.35
C GLN A 267 -21.73 -24.43 4.78
N THR A 268 -20.57 -23.81 5.00
CA THR A 268 -19.29 -24.37 4.54
C THR A 268 -18.87 -25.57 5.39
N SER A 269 -18.08 -26.47 4.80
CA SER A 269 -17.52 -27.62 5.53
C SER A 269 -16.33 -27.27 6.43
N ASN A 270 -15.85 -26.03 6.38
CA ASN A 270 -14.75 -25.57 7.20
C ASN A 270 -15.29 -25.15 8.58
N GLU A 271 -14.99 -25.95 9.61
CA GLU A 271 -15.49 -25.76 10.97
C GLU A 271 -15.21 -24.36 11.54
N LEU A 272 -14.03 -23.79 11.28
CA LEU A 272 -13.66 -22.46 11.75
C LEU A 272 -14.56 -21.38 11.13
N ILE A 273 -14.79 -21.46 9.83
CA ILE A 273 -15.61 -20.50 9.09
C ILE A 273 -17.07 -20.64 9.48
N GLN A 274 -17.57 -21.88 9.49
CA GLN A 274 -18.94 -22.18 9.93
C GLN A 274 -19.19 -21.65 11.34
N PHE A 275 -18.33 -21.97 12.31
CA PHE A 275 -18.46 -21.50 13.69
C PHE A 275 -18.43 -19.97 13.79
N THR A 276 -17.51 -19.32 13.07
CA THR A 276 -17.40 -17.86 13.05
C THR A 276 -18.66 -17.23 12.48
N ALA A 277 -19.18 -17.76 11.36
CA ALA A 277 -20.38 -17.24 10.71
C ALA A 277 -21.63 -17.41 11.59
N ILE A 278 -21.83 -18.58 12.20
CA ILE A 278 -22.94 -18.84 13.13
C ILE A 278 -22.87 -17.90 14.35
N THR A 279 -21.67 -17.65 14.87
CA THR A 279 -21.46 -16.69 15.96
C THR A 279 -21.93 -15.29 15.57
N TRP A 280 -21.56 -14.81 14.39
CA TRP A 280 -22.01 -13.51 13.88
C TRP A 280 -23.53 -13.45 13.67
N ILE A 281 -24.13 -14.50 13.08
CA ILE A 281 -25.59 -14.58 12.89
C ILE A 281 -26.31 -14.50 14.23
N SER A 282 -25.85 -15.25 15.24
CA SER A 282 -26.41 -15.23 16.58
C SER A 282 -26.39 -13.81 17.18
N GLU A 283 -25.26 -13.11 17.09
CA GLU A 283 -25.14 -11.72 17.55
C GLU A 283 -26.07 -10.78 16.77
N PHE A 284 -26.16 -10.91 15.45
CA PHE A 284 -27.06 -10.06 14.66
C PHE A 284 -28.53 -10.28 15.00
N VAL A 285 -28.95 -11.51 15.27
CA VAL A 285 -30.31 -11.82 15.76
C VAL A 285 -30.58 -11.15 17.10
N GLN A 286 -29.62 -11.20 18.03
CA GLN A 286 -29.75 -10.56 19.35
C GLN A 286 -29.82 -9.03 19.25
N LEU A 287 -29.02 -8.42 18.36
CA LEU A 287 -28.94 -6.96 18.22
C LEU A 287 -30.07 -6.35 17.38
N SER A 288 -30.49 -7.01 16.29
CA SER A 288 -31.44 -6.47 15.30
C SER A 288 -32.86 -7.04 15.42
N GLY A 289 -33.06 -8.11 16.18
CA GLY A 289 -34.36 -8.69 16.50
C GLY A 289 -35.29 -8.83 15.28
N PRO A 290 -36.44 -8.13 15.22
CA PRO A 290 -37.42 -8.26 14.14
C PRO A 290 -36.87 -8.02 12.72
N ARG A 291 -35.84 -7.17 12.55
CA ARG A 291 -35.24 -6.91 11.23
C ARG A 291 -34.60 -8.15 10.61
N MET A 292 -34.24 -9.14 11.44
CA MET A 292 -33.64 -10.40 11.02
C MET A 292 -34.66 -11.45 10.58
N MET A 293 -35.96 -11.25 10.87
CA MET A 293 -37.02 -12.23 10.56
C MET A 293 -37.10 -12.57 9.07
N LYS A 294 -36.81 -11.61 8.18
CA LYS A 294 -36.77 -11.84 6.73
C LYS A 294 -35.70 -12.85 6.29
N PHE A 295 -34.71 -13.13 7.14
CA PHE A 295 -33.64 -14.10 6.89
C PHE A 295 -33.83 -15.43 7.64
N ALA A 296 -34.90 -15.57 8.43
CA ALA A 296 -35.08 -16.72 9.33
C ALA A 296 -34.96 -18.07 8.62
N SER A 297 -35.57 -18.22 7.43
CA SER A 297 -35.49 -19.46 6.65
C SER A 297 -34.04 -19.84 6.29
N GLY A 298 -33.23 -18.88 5.86
CA GLY A 298 -31.83 -19.12 5.54
C GLY A 298 -30.98 -19.40 6.78
N ILE A 299 -31.24 -18.72 7.89
CA ILE A 299 -30.59 -18.95 9.19
C ILE A 299 -30.89 -20.37 9.68
N PHE A 300 -32.14 -20.80 9.68
CA PHE A 300 -32.51 -22.16 10.10
C PHE A 300 -31.88 -23.22 9.20
N THR A 301 -31.85 -22.99 7.89
CA THR A 301 -31.19 -23.91 6.94
C THR A 301 -29.68 -24.02 7.21
N ALA A 302 -29.04 -22.94 7.65
CA ALA A 302 -27.60 -22.93 7.92
C ALA A 302 -27.20 -23.55 9.27
N ILE A 303 -28.11 -23.59 10.25
CA ILE A 303 -27.80 -24.00 11.63
C ILE A 303 -28.37 -25.38 11.96
N LEU A 304 -29.48 -25.79 11.32
CA LEU A 304 -30.09 -27.08 11.57
C LEU A 304 -29.43 -28.18 10.72
N PRO A 305 -29.23 -29.39 11.28
CA PRO A 305 -28.63 -30.53 10.59
C PRO A 305 -29.48 -31.08 9.45
#